data_AF-A0A842XT45-F1
#
_entry.id   AF-A0A842XT45-F1
#
_cell.length_a   1.000
_cell.length_b   1.000
_cell.length_c   1.000
_cell.angle_alpha   90.00
_cell.angle_beta   90.00
_cell.angle_gamma   90.00
#
_symmetry.space_group_name_H-M   'P 1'
#
loop_
_entity.id
_entity.type
_entity.pdbx_description
1 polymer ?
#
loop_
_entity_poly.entity_id
_entity_poly.type
_entity_poly.pdbx_seq_one_letter_code
_entity_poly.pdbx_strand_id
1 'polypeptide(L)'
;MPLFMVKKEAFNLYRFGKRDVELRAVKHQWKNSKPGDIATIQCGRDIFRKKITKIHRGTLARIFLKVDYKRIFPEASTVFEAVKAAKKLYPDAEEFMAFELQDIF
;
A
#
# COMPACT_ATOMS: atom_id res chain seq x y z
N MET A 1 -3.15 9.48 -11.69
CA MET A 1 -2.04 9.50 -10.72
C MET A 1 -2.61 9.22 -9.34
N PRO A 2 -2.54 7.98 -8.84
CA PRO A 2 -3.01 7.64 -7.50
C PRO A 2 -2.28 8.47 -6.43
N LEU A 3 -3.03 9.08 -5.50
CA LEU A 3 -2.49 9.85 -4.38
C LEU A 3 -2.70 9.12 -3.06
N PHE A 4 -1.61 8.71 -2.43
CA PHE A 4 -1.61 8.01 -1.15
C PHE A 4 -1.20 8.96 -0.04
N MET A 5 -2.19 9.52 0.66
CA MET A 5 -1.95 10.26 1.90
C MET A 5 -1.64 9.27 3.02
N VAL A 6 -0.50 9.47 3.68
CA VAL A 6 0.01 8.59 4.73
C VAL A 6 0.50 9.40 5.93
N LYS A 7 0.54 8.76 7.11
CA LYS A 7 1.17 9.35 8.29
C LYS A 7 2.69 9.31 8.18
N LYS A 8 3.38 10.12 9.00
CA LYS A 8 4.84 10.28 8.98
C LYS A 8 5.59 8.95 9.17
N GLU A 9 5.08 8.06 10.01
CA GLU A 9 5.68 6.75 10.28
C GLU A 9 5.69 5.90 9.01
N ALA A 10 4.53 5.79 8.34
CA ALA A 10 4.41 5.08 7.07
C ALA A 10 5.22 5.75 5.95
N PHE A 11 5.25 7.08 5.90
CA PHE A 11 6.07 7.84 4.94
C PHE A 11 7.56 7.51 5.07
N ASN A 12 8.06 7.44 6.31
CA ASN A 12 9.45 7.08 6.59
C ASN A 12 9.77 5.64 6.17
N LEU A 13 8.83 4.71 6.28
CA LEU A 13 9.04 3.34 5.79
C LEU A 13 9.28 3.31 4.28
N TYR A 14 8.56 4.12 3.51
CA TYR A 14 8.84 4.29 2.08
C TYR A 14 10.19 4.96 1.82
N ARG A 15 10.50 6.03 2.58
CA ARG A 15 11.76 6.78 2.47
C ARG A 15 12.98 5.89 2.68
N PHE A 16 12.92 4.98 3.65
CA PHE A 16 14.03 4.10 4.02
C PHE A 16 13.99 2.74 3.31
N GLY A 17 13.14 2.57 2.28
CA GLY A 17 13.05 1.32 1.52
C GLY A 17 12.52 0.12 2.32
N LYS A 18 11.94 0.35 3.50
CA LYS A 18 11.37 -0.71 4.35
C LYS A 18 9.98 -1.13 3.89
N ARG A 19 9.33 -0.32 3.06
CA ARG A 19 8.00 -0.56 2.53
C ARG A 19 7.94 -0.16 1.07
N ASP A 20 7.48 -1.07 0.24
CA ASP A 20 7.32 -0.89 -1.20
C ASP A 20 5.92 -1.29 -1.69
N VAL A 21 5.03 -1.69 -0.79
CA VAL A 21 3.63 -2.00 -1.12
C VAL A 21 2.65 -1.13 -0.35
N GLU A 22 1.82 -0.41 -1.09
CA GLU A 22 0.69 0.35 -0.53
C GLU A 22 -0.59 -0.49 -0.56
N LEU A 23 -1.25 -0.63 0.58
CA LEU A 23 -2.55 -1.28 0.69
C LEU A 23 -3.64 -0.24 0.88
N ARG A 24 -4.70 -0.31 0.08
CA ARG A 24 -5.91 0.53 0.21
C ARG A 24 -7.15 -0.35 0.13
N ALA A 25 -8.22 0.03 0.84
CA ALA A 25 -9.54 -0.50 0.53
C ALA A 25 -9.93 -0.17 -0.92
N VAL A 26 -10.62 -1.09 -1.60
CA VAL A 26 -11.14 -0.83 -2.96
C VAL A 26 -12.06 0.38 -2.91
N LYS A 27 -11.77 1.39 -3.74
CA LYS A 27 -12.58 2.60 -3.92
C LYS A 27 -12.56 3.00 -5.39
N HIS A 28 -13.58 3.75 -5.81
CA HIS A 28 -13.69 4.23 -7.19
C HIS A 28 -12.44 5.00 -7.65
N GLN A 29 -11.83 5.79 -6.77
CA GLN A 29 -10.62 6.58 -7.04
C GLN A 29 -9.44 5.73 -7.54
N TRP A 30 -9.37 4.46 -7.16
CA TRP A 30 -8.27 3.57 -7.52
C TRP A 30 -8.56 2.69 -8.74
N LYS A 31 -9.81 2.65 -9.20
CA LYS A 31 -10.30 1.70 -10.21
C LYS A 31 -9.52 1.77 -11.53
N ASN A 32 -9.07 2.95 -11.91
CA ASN A 32 -8.37 3.18 -13.17
C ASN A 32 -6.84 3.14 -13.05
N SER A 33 -6.32 2.81 -11.86
CA SER A 33 -4.88 2.67 -11.65
C SER A 33 -4.37 1.45 -12.41
N LYS A 34 -3.23 1.57 -13.08
CA LYS A 34 -2.60 0.47 -13.83
C LYS A 34 -1.08 0.42 -13.61
N PRO A 35 -0.44 -0.74 -13.82
CA PRO A 35 1.01 -0.81 -13.92
C PRO A 35 1.54 0.21 -14.93
N GLY A 36 2.62 0.90 -14.56
CA GLY A 36 3.19 2.01 -15.30
C GLY A 36 2.76 3.39 -14.80
N ASP A 37 1.62 3.50 -14.10
CA ASP A 37 1.20 4.77 -13.52
C ASP A 37 2.16 5.24 -12.43
N ILE A 38 2.28 6.56 -12.29
CA ILE A 38 2.97 7.17 -11.16
C ILE A 38 1.99 7.28 -9.98
N ALA A 39 2.39 6.76 -8.83
CA ALA A 39 1.74 6.97 -7.54
C ALA A 39 2.50 8.04 -6.75
N THR A 40 1.74 8.94 -6.14
CA THR A 40 2.26 9.98 -5.25
C THR A 40 2.00 9.55 -3.82
N ILE A 41 3.04 9.39 -3.01
CA ILE A 41 2.94 9.17 -1.57
C ILE A 41 3.17 10.53 -0.90
N GLN A 42 2.23 10.98 -0.08
CA GLN A 42 2.26 12.31 0.52
C GLN A 42 2.09 12.26 2.04
N CYS A 43 2.94 13.02 2.74
CA CYS A 43 2.84 13.30 4.17
C CYS A 43 2.99 14.81 4.39
N GLY A 44 1.87 15.53 4.54
CA GLY A 44 1.89 16.98 4.62
C GLY A 44 2.45 17.61 3.34
N ARG A 45 3.58 18.31 3.44
CA ARG A 45 4.30 18.91 2.30
C ARG A 45 5.32 17.95 1.66
N ASP A 46 5.66 16.87 2.33
CA ASP A 46 6.64 15.90 1.83
C ASP A 46 5.99 14.94 0.85
N ILE A 47 6.65 14.71 -0.28
CA ILE A 47 6.13 13.90 -1.39
C ILE A 47 7.21 12.95 -1.91
N PHE A 48 6.83 11.69 -2.13
CA PHE A 48 7.54 10.76 -3.00
C PHE A 48 6.69 10.41 -4.20
N ARG A 49 7.35 10.19 -5.35
CA ARG A 49 6.72 9.62 -6.53
C ARG A 49 7.34 8.26 -6.77
N LYS A 50 6.51 7.23 -6.91
CA LYS A 50 6.92 5.87 -7.22
C LYS A 50 6.11 5.36 -8.41
N LYS A 51 6.72 4.54 -9.25
CA LYS A 51 6.04 3.86 -10.36
C LYS A 51 5.31 2.64 -9.81
N ILE A 52 4.05 2.46 -10.18
CA ILE A 52 3.31 1.23 -9.90
C ILE A 52 3.81 0.15 -10.86
N THR A 53 4.33 -0.95 -10.31
CA THR A 53 4.82 -2.08 -11.10
C THR A 53 3.80 -3.21 -11.18
N LYS A 54 2.98 -3.37 -10.13
CA LYS A 54 1.94 -4.40 -10.05
C LYS A 54 0.78 -3.95 -9.18
N ILE A 55 -0.41 -4.46 -9.48
CA ILE A 55 -1.61 -4.23 -8.68
C ILE A 55 -2.27 -5.57 -8.41
N HIS A 56 -2.53 -5.85 -7.14
CA HIS A 56 -3.30 -7.01 -6.69
C HIS A 56 -4.63 -6.54 -6.14
N ARG A 57 -5.71 -7.28 -6.41
CA ARG A 57 -7.04 -7.00 -5.89
C ARG A 57 -7.66 -8.25 -5.27
N GLY A 58 -8.36 -8.07 -4.16
CA GLY A 58 -9.17 -9.12 -3.52
C GLY A 58 -9.22 -8.94 -2.00
N THR A 59 -9.62 -10.00 -1.31
CA THR A 59 -9.60 -10.03 0.16
C THR A 59 -8.16 -9.97 0.69
N LEU A 60 -7.98 -9.58 1.96
CA LEU A 60 -6.65 -9.59 2.61
C LEU A 60 -5.96 -10.95 2.50
N ALA A 61 -6.70 -12.04 2.69
CA ALA A 61 -6.16 -13.40 2.55
C ALA A 61 -5.61 -13.64 1.14
N ARG A 62 -6.34 -13.24 0.09
CA ARG A 62 -5.88 -13.39 -1.31
C ARG A 62 -4.67 -12.51 -1.62
N ILE A 63 -4.57 -11.32 -1.01
CA ILE A 63 -3.41 -10.44 -1.16
C ILE A 63 -2.19 -11.06 -0.46
N PHE A 64 -2.33 -11.49 0.78
CA PHE A 64 -1.21 -12.07 1.55
C PHE A 64 -0.71 -13.42 1.01
N LEU A 65 -1.52 -14.13 0.22
CA LEU A 65 -1.06 -15.29 -0.55
C LEU A 65 -0.10 -14.92 -1.71
N LYS A 66 -0.17 -13.68 -2.21
CA LYS A 66 0.58 -13.22 -3.40
C LYS A 66 1.68 -12.23 -3.07
N VAL A 67 1.53 -11.53 -1.95
CA VAL A 67 2.41 -10.45 -1.50
C VAL A 67 2.74 -10.70 -0.04
N ASP A 68 4.04 -10.73 0.27
CA ASP A 68 4.49 -10.82 1.65
C ASP A 68 3.89 -9.67 2.48
N TYR A 69 3.21 -10.01 3.56
CA TYR A 69 2.58 -9.03 4.45
C TYR A 69 3.60 -8.04 5.03
N LYS A 70 4.87 -8.43 5.18
CA LYS A 70 5.93 -7.54 5.67
C LYS A 70 6.25 -6.40 4.70
N ARG A 71 6.01 -6.59 3.40
CA ARG A 71 6.14 -5.52 2.41
C ARG A 71 5.05 -4.45 2.51
N ILE A 72 3.94 -4.79 3.17
CA ILE A 72 2.79 -3.90 3.42
C ILE A 72 2.85 -3.33 4.85
N PHE A 73 3.11 -4.19 5.83
CA PHE A 73 3.19 -3.89 7.26
C PHE A 73 4.52 -4.41 7.83
N PRO A 74 5.64 -3.69 7.65
CA PRO A 74 6.97 -4.15 8.05
C PRO A 74 7.12 -4.39 9.57
N GLU A 75 6.28 -3.73 10.37
CA GLU A 75 6.28 -3.84 11.83
C GLU A 75 5.49 -5.06 12.35
N ALA A 76 4.71 -5.72 11.49
CA ALA A 76 3.96 -6.90 11.88
C ALA A 76 4.90 -8.11 11.98
N SER A 77 4.88 -8.80 13.12
CA SER A 77 5.65 -10.03 13.34
C SER A 77 4.93 -11.27 12.79
N THR A 78 3.61 -11.18 12.63
CA THR A 78 2.77 -12.28 12.14
C THR A 78 1.74 -11.80 11.12
N VAL A 79 1.21 -12.75 10.33
CA VAL A 79 0.09 -12.48 9.42
C VAL A 79 -1.14 -11.98 10.19
N PHE A 80 -1.38 -12.50 11.40
CA PHE A 80 -2.50 -12.07 12.23
C PHE A 80 -2.38 -10.58 12.63
N GLU A 81 -1.19 -10.13 13.01
CA GLU A 81 -0.93 -8.72 13.29
C GLU A 81 -1.11 -7.84 12.06
N ALA A 82 -0.68 -8.31 10.88
CA ALA A 82 -0.90 -7.61 9.63
C ALA A 82 -2.39 -7.49 9.29
N VAL A 83 -3.19 -8.54 9.49
CA VAL A 83 -4.65 -8.50 9.34
C VAL A 83 -5.26 -7.50 10.33
N LYS A 84 -4.83 -7.51 11.60
CA LYS A 84 -5.30 -6.57 12.62
C LYS A 84 -4.96 -5.12 12.24
N ALA A 85 -3.76 -4.86 11.73
CA ALA A 85 -3.35 -3.54 11.26
C ALA A 85 -4.20 -3.07 10.08
N ALA A 86 -4.45 -3.94 9.09
CA ALA A 86 -5.31 -3.63 7.96
C ALA A 86 -6.75 -3.31 8.38
N LYS A 87 -7.34 -4.12 9.27
CA LYS A 87 -8.69 -3.88 9.81
C LYS A 87 -8.78 -2.62 10.66
N LYS A 88 -7.72 -2.25 11.38
CA LYS A 88 -7.67 -0.97 12.11
C LYS A 88 -7.69 0.24 11.16
N LEU A 89 -7.06 0.13 10.00
CA LEU A 89 -7.07 1.18 8.97
C LEU A 89 -8.38 1.22 8.18
N TYR A 90 -8.98 0.05 7.95
CA TYR A 90 -10.14 -0.14 7.09
C TYR A 90 -11.12 -1.13 7.74
N PRO A 91 -11.89 -0.69 8.77
CA PRO A 91 -12.74 -1.59 9.56
C PRO A 91 -13.83 -2.24 8.71
N ASP A 92 -14.41 -1.50 7.77
CA ASP A 92 -15.57 -1.94 6.97
C ASP A 92 -15.18 -2.46 5.58
N ALA A 93 -13.88 -2.63 5.29
CA ALA A 93 -13.43 -3.04 3.97
C ALA A 93 -13.37 -4.57 3.83
N GLU A 94 -14.09 -5.08 2.83
CA GLU A 94 -14.04 -6.50 2.46
C GLU A 94 -13.00 -6.78 1.35
N GLU A 95 -12.84 -5.83 0.43
CA GLU A 95 -11.88 -5.90 -0.66
C GLU A 95 -10.80 -4.81 -0.57
N PHE A 96 -9.61 -5.18 -1.00
CA PHE A 96 -8.41 -4.36 -0.95
C PHE A 96 -7.71 -4.35 -2.31
N MET A 97 -6.90 -3.32 -2.52
CA MET A 97 -5.92 -3.21 -3.58
C MET A 97 -4.54 -3.04 -2.96
N ALA A 98 -3.58 -3.83 -3.42
CA ALA A 98 -2.17 -3.69 -3.06
C ALA A 98 -1.37 -3.24 -4.30
N PHE A 99 -0.68 -2.12 -4.18
CA PHE A 99 0.12 -1.50 -5.24
C PHE A 99 1.59 -1.75 -4.93
N GLU A 100 2.29 -2.52 -5.76
CA GLU A 100 3.74 -2.63 -5.69
C GLU A 100 4.36 -1.40 -6.35
N LEU A 101 5.29 -0.77 -5.63
CA LEU A 101 5.83 0.55 -5.95
C LEU A 101 7.36 0.47 -6.10
N GLN A 102 7.89 1.11 -7.13
CA GLN A 102 9.32 1.22 -7.39
C GLN A 102 9.74 2.69 -7.48
N ASP A 103 10.97 3.00 -7.06
CA ASP A 103 11.54 4.33 -7.24
C ASP A 103 11.62 4.71 -8.73
N ILE A 104 11.45 6.00 -8.99
CA ILE A 104 11.64 6.60 -10.30
C ILE A 104 13.06 7.15 -10.30
N PHE A 105 13.89 6.67 -11.22
CA PHE A 105 15.28 7.13 -11.41
C PHE A 105 15.36 8.63 -11.67
#